data_AF-A0A8X7RL02-F1
#
_entry.id   AF-A0A8X7RL02-F1
#
_cell.length_a   1.000
_cell.length_b   1.000
_cell.length_c   1.000
_cell.angle_alpha   90.00
_cell.angle_beta   90.00
_cell.angle_gamma   90.00
#
_symmetry.space_group_name_H-M   'P 1'
#
loop_
_entity.id
_entity.type
_entity.pdbx_description
1 polymer ?
#
loop_
_entity_poly.entity_id
_entity_poly.type
_entity_poly.pdbx_seq_one_letter_code
_entity_poly.pdbx_strand_id
1 'polypeptide(L)'
;MRSAGCRLPSLASSVEREAYAKVAVASSKVMEAFNEYVVTIKDHVVASRNDKEIESIGSEIKRLSEELEATKREGKKDDEKIEVLTEDRRRVHLENETLTSQMVAQRARIAAPEVERDWDIRRASRIARRDIAAKYREVLESLKGSWASKKKEVYAEIRLQEVTANIDLLNELKDGGLTMDAELARLKGMKGDYEDLVALAAVPDWLISELDLP
;
A
#
# COMPACT_ATOMS: atom_id res chain seq x y z
N MET A 1 50.54 -38.04 77.49
CA MET A 1 49.86 -39.00 78.38
C MET A 1 50.00 -40.39 77.75
N ARG A 2 50.73 -41.33 78.37
CA ARG A 2 50.78 -42.74 77.94
C ARG A 2 49.83 -43.54 78.83
N SER A 3 48.89 -44.27 78.24
CA SER A 3 47.98 -45.17 78.96
C SER A 3 48.77 -46.28 79.65
N ALA A 4 48.60 -46.37 80.97
CA ALA A 4 49.11 -47.44 81.81
C ALA A 4 48.29 -48.71 81.56
N GLY A 5 48.90 -49.73 80.96
CA GLY A 5 48.19 -50.99 80.66
C GLY A 5 49.04 -52.10 80.05
N CYS A 6 50.19 -51.78 79.44
CA CYS A 6 51.07 -52.82 78.91
C CYS A 6 52.13 -53.19 79.95
N ARG A 7 51.91 -54.28 80.72
CA ARG A 7 53.02 -54.93 81.43
C ARG A 7 53.97 -55.53 80.37
N LEU A 8 55.24 -55.14 80.41
CA LEU A 8 56.28 -55.79 79.61
C LEU A 8 56.37 -57.27 80.02
N PRO A 9 56.48 -58.21 79.06
CA PRO A 9 56.68 -59.63 79.38
C PRO A 9 57.90 -59.84 80.28
N SER A 10 57.77 -60.69 81.30
CA SER A 10 58.87 -61.02 82.23
C SER A 10 59.95 -61.82 81.49
N LEU A 11 61.20 -61.33 81.47
CA LEU A 11 62.33 -62.00 80.80
C LEU A 11 63.01 -63.07 81.69
N ALA A 12 62.34 -63.53 82.74
CA ALA A 12 62.90 -64.45 83.73
C ALA A 12 62.92 -65.93 83.27
N SER A 13 62.11 -66.31 82.26
CA SER A 13 62.10 -67.66 81.68
C SER A 13 62.77 -67.66 80.29
N SER A 14 63.57 -68.69 79.98
CA SER A 14 64.30 -68.77 78.69
C SER A 14 63.36 -68.89 77.48
N VAL A 15 62.19 -69.49 77.68
CA VAL A 15 61.21 -69.78 76.62
C VAL A 15 60.44 -68.52 76.18
N GLU A 16 60.01 -67.67 77.11
CA GLU A 16 59.29 -66.42 76.79
C GLU A 16 60.23 -65.40 76.14
N ARG A 17 61.50 -65.37 76.55
CA ARG A 17 62.55 -64.54 75.94
C ARG A 17 62.82 -64.95 74.48
N GLU A 18 62.82 -66.25 74.19
CA GLU A 18 63.00 -66.76 72.82
C GLU A 18 61.78 -66.47 71.93
N ALA A 19 60.56 -66.63 72.46
CA ALA A 19 59.33 -66.30 71.74
C ALA A 19 59.25 -64.79 71.41
N TYR A 20 59.61 -63.92 72.37
CA TYR A 20 59.65 -62.48 72.16
C TYR A 20 60.71 -62.09 71.11
N ALA A 21 61.88 -62.72 71.12
CA ALA A 21 62.91 -62.51 70.11
C ALA A 21 62.43 -62.90 68.69
N LYS A 22 61.72 -64.02 68.54
CA LYS A 22 61.12 -64.44 67.26
C LYS A 22 60.08 -63.45 66.75
N VAL A 23 59.23 -62.92 67.63
CA VAL A 23 58.26 -61.87 67.29
C VAL A 23 58.95 -60.57 66.91
N ALA A 24 59.97 -60.14 67.66
CA ALA A 24 60.73 -58.94 67.34
C ALA A 24 61.43 -59.04 65.97
N VAL A 25 62.03 -60.20 65.65
CA VAL A 25 62.66 -60.46 64.35
C VAL A 25 61.61 -60.49 63.23
N ALA A 26 60.46 -61.13 63.42
CA ALA A 26 59.39 -61.14 62.43
C ALA A 26 58.81 -59.73 62.18
N SER A 27 58.55 -58.96 63.24
CA SER A 27 58.11 -57.57 63.14
C SER A 27 59.15 -56.69 62.45
N SER A 28 60.45 -56.92 62.69
CA SER A 28 61.54 -56.24 61.98
C SER A 28 61.50 -56.50 60.48
N LYS A 29 61.28 -57.76 60.05
CA LYS A 29 61.19 -58.13 58.63
C LYS A 29 59.93 -57.57 57.96
N VAL A 30 58.81 -57.50 58.68
CA VAL A 30 57.59 -56.85 58.20
C VAL A 30 57.82 -55.36 58.00
N MET A 31 58.50 -54.72 58.95
CA MET A 31 58.88 -53.30 58.84
C MET A 31 59.82 -53.05 57.66
N GLU A 32 60.77 -53.95 57.43
CA GLU A 32 61.69 -53.93 56.29
C GLU A 32 60.94 -54.03 54.96
N ALA A 33 60.02 -54.99 54.80
CA ALA A 33 59.20 -55.13 53.59
C ALA A 33 58.27 -53.92 53.34
N PHE A 34 57.68 -53.34 54.39
CA PHE A 34 56.90 -52.09 54.25
C PHE A 34 57.78 -50.92 53.83
N ASN A 35 58.99 -50.81 54.38
CA ASN A 35 59.92 -49.77 53.99
C ASN A 35 60.37 -49.94 52.52
N GLU A 36 60.67 -51.15 52.08
CA GLU A 36 60.99 -51.45 50.67
C GLU A 36 59.83 -51.12 49.72
N TYR A 37 58.59 -51.47 50.10
CA TYR A 37 57.39 -51.10 49.33
C TYR A 37 57.20 -49.58 49.25
N VAL A 38 57.36 -48.87 50.37
CA VAL A 38 57.26 -47.41 50.40
C VAL A 38 58.35 -46.77 49.53
N VAL A 39 59.58 -47.30 49.57
CA VAL A 39 60.69 -46.82 48.73
C VAL A 39 60.40 -47.07 47.26
N THR A 40 59.96 -48.27 46.86
CA THR A 40 59.64 -48.59 45.46
C THR A 40 58.48 -47.77 44.91
N ILE A 41 57.41 -47.56 45.68
CA ILE A 41 56.31 -46.66 45.29
C ILE A 41 56.80 -45.22 45.15
N LYS A 42 57.64 -44.75 46.07
CA LYS A 42 58.20 -43.40 46.05
C LYS A 42 59.10 -43.21 44.83
N ASP A 43 59.97 -44.17 44.52
CA ASP A 43 60.84 -44.14 43.34
C ASP A 43 60.03 -44.20 42.05
N HIS A 44 58.96 -45.00 41.99
CA HIS A 44 58.02 -45.00 40.87
C HIS A 44 57.36 -43.62 40.68
N VAL A 45 56.89 -42.99 41.75
CA VAL A 45 56.27 -41.66 41.69
C VAL A 45 57.29 -40.61 41.22
N VAL A 46 58.52 -40.66 41.74
CA VAL A 46 59.61 -39.74 41.37
C VAL A 46 60.12 -39.98 39.94
N ALA A 47 60.16 -41.24 39.47
CA ALA A 47 60.56 -41.58 38.11
C ALA A 47 59.45 -41.33 37.08
N SER A 48 58.19 -41.25 37.52
CA SER A 48 57.07 -40.88 36.64
C SER A 48 57.27 -39.45 36.15
N ARG A 49 57.33 -39.25 34.82
CA ARG A 49 57.45 -37.92 34.19
C ARG A 49 56.20 -37.06 34.30
N ASN A 50 55.26 -37.45 35.16
CA ASN A 50 53.94 -36.86 35.28
C ASN A 50 54.00 -35.40 35.75
N ASP A 51 55.08 -34.98 36.42
CA ASP A 51 55.25 -33.59 36.87
C ASP A 51 55.20 -32.58 35.71
N LYS A 52 55.80 -32.90 34.56
CA LYS A 52 55.77 -32.01 33.38
C LYS A 52 54.39 -31.94 32.74
N GLU A 53 53.67 -33.06 32.72
CA GLU A 53 52.31 -33.12 32.20
C GLU A 53 51.35 -32.37 33.14
N ILE A 54 51.52 -32.52 34.46
CA ILE A 54 50.75 -31.79 35.48
C ILE A 54 51.03 -30.28 35.38
N GLU A 55 52.28 -29.86 35.20
CA GLU A 55 52.64 -28.45 35.01
C GLU A 55 52.06 -27.89 33.69
N SER A 56 52.08 -28.68 32.61
CA SER A 56 51.46 -28.31 31.32
C SER A 56 49.94 -28.15 31.46
N ILE A 57 49.27 -29.11 32.10
CA ILE A 57 47.83 -29.07 32.37
C ILE A 57 47.49 -27.88 33.26
N GLY A 58 48.28 -27.62 34.31
CA GLY A 58 48.11 -26.45 35.17
C GLY A 58 48.22 -25.14 34.39
N SER A 59 49.19 -25.05 33.47
CA SER A 59 49.35 -23.89 32.59
C SER A 59 48.18 -23.71 31.62
N GLU A 60 47.66 -24.81 31.05
CA GLU A 60 46.50 -24.81 30.17
C GLU A 60 45.21 -24.41 30.91
N ILE A 61 45.00 -24.94 32.12
CA ILE A 61 43.86 -24.57 32.99
C ILE A 61 43.91 -23.07 33.29
N LYS A 62 45.10 -22.52 33.57
CA LYS A 62 45.27 -21.09 33.82
C LYS A 62 44.91 -20.27 32.58
N ARG A 63 45.44 -20.63 31.41
CA ARG A 63 45.11 -19.99 30.12
C ARG A 63 43.61 -20.01 29.84
N LEU A 64 42.98 -21.19 29.94
CA LEU A 64 41.54 -21.35 29.72
C LEU A 64 40.70 -20.57 30.73
N SER A 65 41.17 -20.43 31.98
CA SER A 65 40.49 -19.61 32.99
C SER A 65 40.53 -18.13 32.63
N GLU A 66 41.66 -17.63 32.13
CA GLU A 66 41.79 -16.24 31.65
C GLU A 66 40.91 -15.99 30.42
N GLU A 67 40.87 -16.91 29.46
CA GLU A 67 39.98 -16.85 28.29
C GLU A 67 38.49 -16.89 28.67
N LEU A 68 38.11 -17.72 29.65
CA LEU A 68 36.74 -17.78 30.17
C LEU A 68 36.32 -16.45 30.81
N GLU A 69 37.22 -15.82 31.57
CA GLU A 69 36.94 -14.52 32.18
C GLU A 69 36.92 -13.37 31.15
N ALA A 70 37.66 -13.49 30.04
CA ALA A 70 37.58 -12.53 28.92
C ALA A 70 36.24 -12.65 28.18
N THR A 71 35.85 -13.87 27.78
CA THR A 71 34.57 -14.14 27.10
C THR A 71 33.37 -13.78 27.95
N LYS A 72 33.43 -14.01 29.27
CA LYS A 72 32.38 -13.58 30.21
C LYS A 72 32.24 -12.05 30.29
N ARG A 73 33.35 -11.31 30.21
CA ARG A 73 33.30 -9.83 30.16
C ARG A 73 32.75 -9.34 28.84
N GLU A 74 33.07 -10.00 27.73
CA GLU A 74 32.53 -9.67 26.41
C GLU A 74 31.03 -9.96 26.33
N GLY A 75 30.59 -11.13 26.80
CA GLY A 75 29.17 -11.48 26.88
C GLY A 75 28.35 -10.44 27.66
N LYS A 76 28.86 -9.93 28.79
CA LYS A 76 28.21 -8.83 29.53
C LYS A 76 28.05 -7.56 28.70
N LYS A 77 29.08 -7.17 27.92
CA LYS A 77 29.01 -5.99 27.06
C LYS A 77 28.02 -6.17 25.93
N ASP A 78 27.92 -7.38 25.39
CA ASP A 78 26.98 -7.68 24.31
C ASP A 78 25.54 -7.74 24.83
N ASP A 79 25.32 -8.28 26.02
CA ASP A 79 24.02 -8.22 26.72
C ASP A 79 23.56 -6.76 26.90
N GLU A 80 24.43 -5.88 27.38
CA GLU A 80 24.15 -4.44 27.51
C GLU A 80 23.80 -3.79 26.16
N LYS A 81 24.53 -4.10 25.08
CA LYS A 81 24.22 -3.59 23.74
C LYS A 81 22.87 -4.10 23.23
N ILE A 82 22.55 -5.37 23.47
CA ILE A 82 21.27 -5.97 23.06
C ILE A 82 20.10 -5.28 23.76
N GLU A 83 20.24 -4.98 25.06
CA GLU A 83 19.22 -4.25 25.81
C GLU A 83 18.96 -2.86 25.21
N VAL A 84 20.01 -2.07 24.96
CA VAL A 84 19.91 -0.74 24.33
C VAL A 84 19.24 -0.82 22.96
N LEU A 85 19.64 -1.76 22.11
CA LEU A 85 19.04 -1.95 20.78
C LEU A 85 17.57 -2.40 20.86
N THR A 86 17.22 -3.17 21.88
CA THR A 86 15.85 -3.63 22.10
C THR A 86 14.94 -2.47 22.48
N GLU A 87 15.42 -1.56 23.34
CA GLU A 87 14.69 -0.35 23.69
C GLU A 87 14.54 0.61 22.51
N ASP A 88 15.60 0.82 21.73
CA ASP A 88 15.56 1.68 20.55
C ASP A 88 14.57 1.14 19.51
N ARG A 89 14.57 -0.18 19.27
CA ARG A 89 13.59 -0.83 18.41
C ARG A 89 12.15 -0.60 18.87
N ARG A 90 11.89 -0.64 20.18
CA ARG A 90 10.55 -0.36 20.74
C ARG A 90 10.14 1.10 20.50
N ARG A 91 11.07 2.05 20.68
CA ARG A 91 10.83 3.48 20.41
C ARG A 91 10.47 3.71 18.94
N VAL A 92 11.29 3.18 18.02
CA VAL A 92 11.07 3.29 16.57
C VAL A 92 9.74 2.63 16.15
N HIS A 93 9.35 1.53 16.79
CA HIS A 93 8.05 0.90 16.53
C HIS A 93 6.89 1.83 16.87
N LEU A 94 6.92 2.43 18.07
CA LEU A 94 5.88 3.36 18.51
C LEU A 94 5.82 4.61 17.61
N GLU A 95 6.98 5.17 17.26
CA GLU A 95 7.04 6.29 16.31
C GLU A 95 6.44 5.92 14.95
N ASN A 96 6.76 4.74 14.41
CA ASN A 96 6.16 4.26 13.16
C ASN A 96 4.63 4.10 13.25
N GLU A 97 4.10 3.61 14.37
CA GLU A 97 2.64 3.54 14.58
C GLU A 97 2.00 4.93 14.59
N THR A 98 2.64 5.90 15.25
CA THR A 98 2.16 7.29 15.27
C THR A 98 2.21 7.94 13.89
N LEU A 99 3.30 7.75 13.14
CA LEU A 99 3.44 8.27 11.77
C LEU A 99 2.44 7.62 10.82
N THR A 100 2.20 6.31 10.95
CA THR A 100 1.20 5.59 10.15
C THR A 100 -0.20 6.17 10.41
N SER A 101 -0.54 6.41 11.67
CA SER A 101 -1.81 7.04 12.06
C SER A 101 -1.94 8.46 11.49
N GLN A 102 -0.88 9.26 11.56
CA GLN A 102 -0.84 10.60 10.98
C GLN A 102 -0.97 10.58 9.45
N MET A 103 -0.30 9.65 8.77
CA MET A 103 -0.40 9.48 7.32
C MET A 103 -1.83 9.11 6.90
N VAL A 104 -2.49 8.19 7.63
CA VAL A 104 -3.89 7.84 7.37
C VAL A 104 -4.80 9.06 7.56
N ALA A 105 -4.61 9.82 8.64
CA ALA A 105 -5.37 11.04 8.89
C ALA A 105 -5.13 12.12 7.81
N GLN A 106 -3.88 12.31 7.36
CA GLN A 106 -3.57 13.22 6.26
C GLN A 106 -4.19 12.78 4.94
N ARG A 107 -4.12 11.48 4.61
CA ARG A 107 -4.79 10.93 3.41
C ARG A 107 -6.29 11.18 3.46
N ALA A 108 -6.94 10.99 4.60
CA ALA A 108 -8.36 11.29 4.76
C ALA A 108 -8.66 12.79 4.58
N ARG A 109 -7.81 13.68 5.12
CA ARG A 109 -7.92 15.13 4.93
C ARG A 109 -7.79 15.57 3.47
N ILE A 110 -6.98 14.86 2.67
CA ILE A 110 -6.81 15.15 1.24
C ILE A 110 -7.96 14.57 0.41
N ALA A 111 -8.41 13.35 0.71
CA ALA A 111 -9.44 12.66 -0.07
C ALA A 111 -10.84 13.27 0.07
N ALA A 112 -11.21 13.74 1.26
CA ALA A 112 -12.54 14.33 1.51
C ALA A 112 -12.88 15.51 0.57
N PRO A 113 -12.05 16.55 0.42
CA PRO A 113 -12.34 17.67 -0.48
C PRO A 113 -12.24 17.31 -1.97
N GLU A 114 -11.58 16.21 -2.35
CA GLU A 114 -11.60 15.74 -3.75
C GLU A 114 -12.99 15.23 -4.15
N VAL A 115 -13.65 14.47 -3.27
CA VAL A 115 -15.01 13.95 -3.52
C VAL A 115 -16.04 15.09 -3.60
N GLU A 116 -15.92 16.08 -2.72
CA GLU A 116 -16.81 17.26 -2.72
C GLU A 116 -16.65 18.08 -4.02
N ARG A 117 -15.41 18.38 -4.42
CA ARG A 117 -15.13 19.09 -5.68
C ARG A 117 -15.67 18.36 -6.91
N ASP A 118 -15.52 17.04 -6.95
CA ASP A 118 -16.03 16.22 -8.06
C ASP A 118 -17.58 16.24 -8.11
N TRP A 119 -18.24 16.24 -6.95
CA TRP A 119 -19.68 16.44 -6.88
C TRP A 119 -20.11 17.82 -7.38
N ASP A 120 -19.40 18.88 -6.98
CA ASP A 120 -19.68 20.26 -7.41
C ASP A 120 -19.50 20.44 -8.92
N ILE A 121 -18.43 19.89 -9.50
CA ILE A 121 -18.19 19.91 -10.96
C ILE A 121 -19.35 19.25 -11.70
N ARG A 122 -19.80 18.06 -11.25
CA ARG A 122 -20.95 17.38 -11.85
C ARG A 122 -22.25 18.16 -11.68
N ARG A 123 -22.43 18.87 -10.56
CA ARG A 123 -23.61 19.71 -10.33
C ARG A 123 -23.59 20.92 -11.27
N ALA A 124 -22.47 21.65 -11.33
CA ALA A 124 -22.28 22.82 -12.19
C ALA A 124 -22.46 22.46 -13.67
N SER A 125 -21.89 21.34 -14.13
CA SER A 125 -22.04 20.87 -15.51
C SER A 125 -23.50 20.61 -15.88
N ARG A 126 -24.27 19.96 -14.98
CA ARG A 126 -25.71 19.72 -15.19
C ARG A 126 -26.51 21.02 -15.26
N ILE A 127 -26.16 22.02 -14.47
CA ILE A 127 -26.81 23.34 -14.51
C ILE A 127 -26.49 24.03 -15.84
N ALA A 128 -25.22 24.10 -16.24
CA ALA A 128 -24.82 24.73 -17.50
C ALA A 128 -25.49 24.10 -18.73
N ARG A 129 -25.62 22.77 -18.77
CA ARG A 129 -26.35 22.06 -19.85
C ARG A 129 -27.83 22.45 -19.90
N ARG A 130 -28.48 22.59 -18.73
CA ARG A 130 -29.89 23.03 -18.67
C ARG A 130 -30.06 24.47 -19.14
N ASP A 131 -29.15 25.36 -18.76
CA ASP A 131 -29.16 26.76 -19.20
C ASP A 131 -29.03 26.85 -20.72
N ILE A 132 -28.09 26.10 -21.31
CA ILE A 132 -27.92 26.06 -22.77
C ILE A 132 -29.20 25.54 -23.45
N ALA A 133 -29.77 24.44 -22.96
CA ALA A 133 -31.02 23.90 -23.51
C ALA A 133 -32.21 24.87 -23.38
N ALA A 134 -32.26 25.65 -22.29
CA ALA A 134 -33.28 26.68 -22.11
C ALA A 134 -33.13 27.81 -23.15
N LYS A 135 -31.89 28.27 -23.40
CA LYS A 135 -31.61 29.29 -24.44
C LYS A 135 -32.00 28.80 -25.83
N TYR A 136 -31.66 27.57 -26.20
CA TYR A 136 -32.09 27.02 -27.49
C TYR A 136 -33.61 26.93 -27.61
N ARG A 137 -34.30 26.53 -26.54
CA ARG A 137 -35.77 26.50 -26.52
C ARG A 137 -36.38 27.89 -26.77
N GLU A 138 -35.83 28.93 -26.15
CA GLU A 138 -36.26 30.30 -26.34
C GLU A 138 -36.10 30.76 -27.79
N VAL A 139 -34.94 30.48 -28.40
CA VAL A 139 -34.68 30.79 -29.81
C VAL A 139 -35.68 30.08 -30.73
N LEU A 140 -35.95 28.80 -30.50
CA LEU A 140 -36.90 28.03 -31.30
C LEU A 140 -38.33 28.56 -31.16
N GLU A 141 -38.76 28.96 -29.95
CA GLU A 141 -40.10 29.52 -29.77
C GLU A 141 -40.23 30.91 -30.42
N SER A 142 -39.16 31.72 -30.36
CA SER A 142 -39.10 33.01 -31.08
C SER A 142 -39.18 32.81 -32.59
N LEU A 143 -38.43 31.85 -33.14
CA LEU A 143 -38.43 31.51 -34.56
C LEU A 143 -39.81 31.01 -35.04
N LYS A 144 -40.47 30.20 -34.22
CA LYS A 144 -41.83 29.74 -34.50
C LYS A 144 -42.82 30.90 -34.55
N GLY A 145 -42.69 31.86 -33.62
CA GLY A 145 -43.50 33.08 -33.62
C GLY A 145 -43.26 33.97 -34.84
N SER A 146 -42.00 34.17 -35.24
CA SER A 146 -41.65 34.97 -36.41
C SER A 146 -42.09 34.30 -37.71
N TRP A 147 -41.98 32.98 -37.83
CA TRP A 147 -42.48 32.23 -38.98
C TRP A 147 -43.99 32.35 -39.15
N ALA A 148 -44.75 32.23 -38.04
CA ALA A 148 -46.20 32.41 -38.07
C ALA A 148 -46.60 33.82 -38.50
N SER A 149 -45.86 34.85 -38.04
CA SER A 149 -46.07 36.23 -38.47
C SER A 149 -45.73 36.44 -39.95
N LYS A 150 -44.59 35.91 -40.41
CA LYS A 150 -44.17 36.01 -41.81
C LYS A 150 -45.15 35.33 -42.76
N LYS A 151 -45.71 34.18 -42.37
CA LYS A 151 -46.76 33.51 -43.14
C LYS A 151 -48.00 34.40 -43.33
N LYS A 152 -48.41 35.14 -42.29
CA LYS A 152 -49.54 36.08 -42.38
C LYS A 152 -49.20 37.28 -43.27
N GLU A 153 -47.99 37.81 -43.14
CA GLU A 153 -47.49 38.92 -43.97
C GLU A 153 -47.48 38.52 -45.45
N VAL A 154 -46.87 37.39 -45.81
CA VAL A 154 -46.83 36.88 -47.19
C VAL A 154 -48.24 36.64 -47.73
N TYR A 155 -49.15 36.09 -46.91
CA TYR A 155 -50.55 35.93 -47.32
C TYR A 155 -51.23 37.27 -47.62
N ALA A 156 -51.02 38.29 -46.77
CA ALA A 156 -51.59 39.62 -46.98
C ALA A 156 -50.98 40.32 -48.20
N GLU A 157 -49.67 40.17 -48.41
CA GLU A 157 -48.96 40.73 -49.57
C GLU A 157 -49.46 40.13 -50.88
N ILE A 158 -49.62 38.80 -50.96
CA ILE A 158 -50.19 38.13 -52.14
C ILE A 158 -51.61 38.65 -52.42
N ARG A 159 -52.45 38.79 -51.39
CA ARG A 159 -53.81 39.32 -51.55
C ARG A 159 -53.82 40.76 -52.05
N LEU A 160 -52.92 41.60 -51.56
CA LEU A 160 -52.78 42.97 -52.00
C LEU A 160 -52.32 43.05 -53.46
N GLN A 161 -51.31 42.26 -53.84
CA GLN A 161 -50.84 42.16 -55.22
C GLN A 161 -51.94 41.69 -56.17
N GLU A 162 -52.72 40.68 -55.78
CA GLU A 162 -53.88 40.17 -56.55
C GLU A 162 -54.93 41.29 -56.78
N VAL A 163 -55.32 42.00 -55.72
CA VAL A 163 -56.29 43.11 -55.83
C VAL A 163 -55.74 44.25 -56.69
N THR A 164 -54.46 44.59 -56.55
CA THR A 164 -53.82 45.67 -57.32
C THR A 164 -53.79 45.32 -58.80
N ALA A 165 -53.33 44.12 -59.16
CA ALA A 165 -53.32 43.63 -60.53
C ALA A 165 -54.73 43.58 -61.15
N ASN A 166 -55.75 43.19 -60.37
CA ASN A 166 -57.15 43.21 -60.82
C ASN A 166 -57.66 44.63 -61.09
N ILE A 167 -57.31 45.61 -60.25
CA ILE A 167 -57.66 47.03 -60.45
C ILE A 167 -57.03 47.54 -61.75
N ASP A 168 -55.73 47.26 -61.96
CA ASP A 168 -55.00 47.68 -63.16
C ASP A 168 -55.62 47.05 -64.42
N LEU A 169 -55.94 45.75 -64.38
CA LEU A 169 -56.61 45.05 -65.48
C LEU A 169 -57.97 45.67 -65.83
N LEU A 170 -58.78 45.99 -64.81
CA LEU A 170 -60.08 46.63 -65.02
C LEU A 170 -59.94 48.03 -65.61
N ASN A 171 -58.90 48.77 -65.24
CA ASN A 171 -58.59 50.05 -65.86
C ASN A 171 -58.21 49.91 -67.34
N GLU A 172 -57.33 48.96 -67.69
CA GLU A 172 -56.94 48.70 -69.08
C GLU A 172 -58.12 48.25 -69.96
N LEU A 173 -59.00 47.39 -69.43
CA LEU A 173 -60.23 46.98 -70.12
C LEU A 173 -61.18 48.16 -70.34
N LYS A 174 -61.32 49.04 -69.33
CA LYS A 174 -62.15 50.25 -69.40
C LYS A 174 -61.60 51.25 -70.44
N ASP A 175 -60.29 51.39 -70.53
CA ASP A 175 -59.62 52.33 -71.45
C ASP A 175 -59.44 51.75 -72.87
N GLY A 176 -59.83 50.47 -73.08
CA GLY A 176 -59.80 49.79 -74.38
C GLY A 176 -58.44 49.25 -74.79
N GLY A 177 -57.45 49.25 -73.88
CA GLY A 177 -56.09 48.76 -74.13
C GLY A 177 -55.97 47.23 -74.21
N LEU A 178 -56.98 46.50 -73.71
CA LEU A 178 -57.00 45.04 -73.66
C LEU A 178 -58.39 44.48 -74.05
N THR A 179 -58.42 43.33 -74.73
CA THR A 179 -59.68 42.60 -75.03
C THR A 179 -59.85 41.42 -74.08
N MET A 180 -61.12 41.12 -73.72
CA MET A 180 -61.45 40.08 -72.74
C MET A 180 -60.99 38.67 -73.16
N ASP A 181 -61.12 38.33 -74.44
CA ASP A 181 -60.74 37.01 -74.96
C ASP A 181 -59.22 36.80 -74.97
N ALA A 182 -58.45 37.85 -75.29
CA ALA A 182 -57.00 37.80 -75.28
C ALA A 182 -56.47 37.55 -73.85
N GLU A 183 -57.05 38.23 -72.86
CA GLU A 183 -56.66 38.04 -71.46
C GLU A 183 -57.03 36.65 -70.93
N LEU A 184 -58.20 36.14 -71.29
CA LEU A 184 -58.64 34.81 -70.88
C LEU A 184 -57.72 33.70 -71.40
N ALA A 185 -57.20 33.84 -72.63
CA ALA A 185 -56.20 32.92 -73.16
C ALA A 185 -54.89 32.98 -72.37
N ARG A 186 -54.42 34.18 -72.00
CA ARG A 186 -53.20 34.38 -71.20
C ARG A 186 -53.32 33.76 -69.80
N LEU A 187 -54.41 34.01 -69.09
CA LEU A 187 -54.62 33.50 -67.73
C LEU A 187 -54.72 31.96 -67.68
N LYS A 188 -55.30 31.33 -68.71
CA LYS A 188 -55.32 29.87 -68.82
C LYS A 188 -53.93 29.25 -68.97
N GLY A 189 -53.04 29.91 -69.71
CA GLY A 189 -51.64 29.50 -69.80
C GLY A 189 -50.94 29.59 -68.44
N MET A 190 -51.00 30.77 -67.81
CA MET A 190 -50.37 31.00 -66.50
C MET A 190 -50.90 30.08 -65.39
N LYS A 191 -52.18 29.72 -65.43
CA LYS A 191 -52.78 28.78 -64.46
C LYS A 191 -52.06 27.43 -64.46
N GLY A 192 -51.69 26.91 -65.64
CA GLY A 192 -50.92 25.66 -65.74
C GLY A 192 -49.53 25.79 -65.11
N ASP A 193 -48.82 26.87 -65.41
CA ASP A 193 -47.48 27.13 -64.85
C ASP A 193 -47.51 27.25 -63.31
N TYR A 194 -48.54 27.89 -62.75
CA TYR A 194 -48.71 27.98 -61.29
C TYR A 194 -49.07 26.64 -60.64
N GLU A 195 -49.84 25.78 -61.31
CA GLU A 195 -50.13 24.42 -60.82
C GLU A 195 -48.85 23.59 -60.67
N ASP A 196 -47.93 23.70 -61.64
CA ASP A 196 -46.62 23.03 -61.59
C ASP A 196 -45.73 23.61 -60.48
N LEU A 197 -45.70 24.94 -60.31
CA LEU A 197 -44.95 25.59 -59.23
C LEU A 197 -45.46 25.20 -57.84
N VAL A 198 -46.78 25.05 -57.67
CA VAL A 198 -47.37 24.59 -56.41
C VAL A 198 -46.94 23.15 -56.09
N ALA A 199 -46.89 22.27 -57.10
CA ALA A 199 -46.41 20.91 -56.92
C ALA A 199 -44.92 20.85 -56.54
N LEU A 200 -44.08 21.71 -57.11
CA LEU A 200 -42.66 21.82 -56.76
C LEU A 200 -42.42 22.41 -55.36
N ALA A 201 -43.24 23.36 -54.93
CA ALA A 201 -43.12 24.01 -53.63
C ALA A 201 -43.71 23.17 -52.47
N ALA A 202 -44.32 22.02 -52.77
CA ALA A 202 -44.78 21.07 -51.77
C ALA A 202 -43.57 20.49 -51.02
N VAL A 203 -43.25 21.07 -49.87
CA VAL A 203 -42.20 20.58 -48.99
C VAL A 203 -42.62 19.21 -48.44
N PRO A 204 -41.87 18.12 -48.69
CA PRO A 204 -42.17 16.83 -48.07
C PRO A 204 -42.02 16.93 -46.55
N ASP A 205 -42.94 16.31 -45.81
CA ASP A 205 -42.98 16.31 -44.33
C ASP A 205 -41.81 15.52 -43.74
N TRP A 206 -40.60 16.08 -43.74
CA TRP A 206 -39.46 15.72 -42.89
C TRP A 206 -38.20 16.40 -43.40
N LEU A 207 -37.37 16.89 -42.48
CA LEU A 207 -35.91 16.67 -42.40
C LEU A 207 -35.41 17.34 -41.10
N ILE A 208 -36.06 17.02 -39.97
CA ILE A 208 -35.47 17.29 -38.64
C ILE A 208 -34.23 16.39 -38.44
N SER A 209 -34.12 15.29 -39.18
CA SER A 209 -33.01 14.34 -39.21
C SER A 209 -31.79 14.77 -40.04
N GLU A 210 -31.86 15.89 -40.77
CA GLU A 210 -30.75 16.43 -41.59
C GLU A 210 -30.14 17.71 -41.00
N LEU A 211 -30.69 18.21 -39.89
CA LEU A 211 -29.99 19.20 -39.09
C LEU A 211 -28.84 18.50 -38.38
N ASP A 212 -27.62 18.77 -38.85
CA ASP A 212 -26.38 18.43 -38.16
C ASP A 212 -26.30 19.27 -36.86
N LEU A 213 -26.99 18.79 -35.83
CA LEU A 213 -26.90 19.31 -34.48
C LEU A 213 -25.65 18.69 -33.82
N PRO A 214 -24.83 19.49 -33.11
CA PRO A 214 -23.64 18.98 -32.41
C PRO A 214 -23.96 18.00 -31.29
#